data_AF-A0A2S8FCT5-F1
#
_entry.id   AF-A0A2S8FCT5-F1
#
_cell.length_a   1.000
_cell.length_b   1.000
_cell.length_c   1.000
_cell.angle_alpha   90.00
_cell.angle_beta   90.00
_cell.angle_gamma   90.00
#
_symmetry.space_group_name_H-M   'P 1'
#
loop_
_entity.id
_entity.type
_entity.pdbx_description
1 polymer ?
#
loop_
_entity_poly.entity_id
_entity_poly.type
_entity_poly.pdbx_seq_one_letter_code
_entity_poly.pdbx_strand_id
1 'polypeptide(L)'
;MAASIQCSSPRSRLCRPFRSSSLNLPSCWPVCSPVLQAQEPAAADETSTPEKFKFDPEEVLLVAHIRTDRLFSTKYMEGQPVEVVTAIGKKYGGVDPMQFTSITFVQTFPVEQFESPKLLAIVKTSEALNEETFFAGIDEIVEHAIPKEEVAKAVPQLRGRAFFDNRLPIPAFAAHLIDEHTFLIGDERFVLPVVQEDAIDELTSFIKPLMATSEHVDLSAVAKLVPIRKKIEKFGFPFPKRFEQVPNDAESVTVQLSFVDRMQANVQIEAVDAAAAKRLETLLTSLMDEGKQSLLDQAQEMQASENKLEAAMGKYQQRIATAMFQKLAPTQEGNTIGLTFPPDGDDGSELNTVLAGALTSILLPVINEARIAARSAQSTNNLKQLTIAMHNFYATSGALPAQASTDEDGQKLLSWRVHLLPFLFEADLYEQFHLDEPWDSDHNMKLISQMPDVFRDPNSQAPEFHTTYLVPVGQNMAFEPPTKQTKEVVPLGLKFQAFTDGISDTIMLVNADDEAAVPWTKPDDLEVDLQNVWNHLNGFRYDGLQVGIGDGSVQTLPPKTTATALQRLFQRNDQQAGPAN
;
A
#
# COMPACT_ATOMS: atom_id res chain seq x y z
N MET A 1 -3.09 65.26 -1.63
CA MET A 1 -3.58 64.68 -0.37
C MET A 1 -3.23 63.20 -0.46
N ALA A 2 -2.16 62.67 0.15
CA ALA A 2 -1.68 62.77 1.54
C ALA A 2 -2.64 62.07 2.52
N ALA A 3 -2.22 61.14 3.40
CA ALA A 3 -0.85 60.71 3.75
C ALA A 3 -0.81 59.21 4.17
N SER A 4 0.20 58.42 3.77
CA SER A 4 1.36 57.90 4.57
C SER A 4 1.00 57.03 5.79
N ILE A 5 1.65 55.87 6.03
CA ILE A 5 3.03 55.66 6.56
C ILE A 5 3.50 54.24 6.15
N GLN A 6 4.60 54.02 5.42
CA GLN A 6 6.02 53.91 5.84
C GLN A 6 6.32 52.77 6.84
N CYS A 7 6.96 51.65 6.45
CA CYS A 7 8.39 51.43 6.05
C CYS A 7 9.34 51.09 7.21
N SER A 8 10.15 50.02 7.06
CA SER A 8 11.62 50.16 6.90
C SER A 8 12.36 48.81 6.80
N SER A 9 13.49 48.82 6.09
CA SER A 9 14.56 47.81 6.19
C SER A 9 15.95 48.46 6.03
N PRO A 10 17.01 47.91 6.65
CA PRO A 10 18.42 48.20 6.34
C PRO A 10 19.21 46.92 5.97
N ARG A 11 20.29 46.85 5.17
CA ARG A 11 21.12 47.71 4.28
C ARG A 11 21.82 46.72 3.31
N SER A 12 21.82 46.78 1.98
CA SER A 12 22.35 47.77 1.02
C SER A 12 23.87 47.72 0.72
N ARG A 13 24.24 47.90 -0.58
CA ARG A 13 25.58 47.93 -1.28
C ARG A 13 25.94 46.63 -2.05
N LEU A 14 26.61 46.63 -3.21
CA LEU A 14 26.91 47.66 -4.24
C LEU A 14 27.34 46.96 -5.57
N CYS A 15 27.17 47.59 -6.75
CA CYS A 15 27.38 46.95 -8.08
C CYS A 15 28.68 47.39 -8.80
N ARG A 16 29.18 46.59 -9.78
CA ARG A 16 29.59 47.07 -11.14
C ARG A 16 29.95 45.94 -12.16
N PRO A 17 29.93 46.19 -13.51
CA PRO A 17 30.06 45.17 -14.57
C PRO A 17 31.27 45.37 -15.54
N PHE A 18 31.43 44.51 -16.57
CA PHE A 18 32.35 44.75 -17.71
C PHE A 18 31.85 44.24 -19.11
N ARG A 19 32.62 44.56 -20.17
CA ARG A 19 32.38 44.48 -21.64
C ARG A 19 33.14 43.30 -22.31
N SER A 20 33.05 42.94 -23.62
CA SER A 20 32.08 43.01 -24.75
C SER A 20 32.70 42.34 -26.02
N SER A 21 31.97 42.23 -27.16
CA SER A 21 32.47 42.06 -28.57
C SER A 21 33.14 40.70 -28.96
N SER A 22 33.12 40.19 -30.22
CA SER A 22 32.50 40.63 -31.50
C SER A 22 32.62 39.64 -32.70
N LEU A 23 31.64 39.71 -33.64
CA LEU A 23 31.71 39.54 -35.12
C LEU A 23 31.65 38.17 -35.88
N ASN A 24 30.67 38.12 -36.80
CA ASN A 24 30.63 37.58 -38.19
C ASN A 24 30.11 36.16 -38.55
N LEU A 25 29.45 36.14 -39.73
CA LEU A 25 28.66 35.11 -40.45
C LEU A 25 29.16 35.07 -41.93
N PRO A 26 28.60 34.31 -42.92
CA PRO A 26 27.54 33.28 -42.92
C PRO A 26 28.09 31.96 -43.58
N SER A 27 27.44 31.09 -44.38
CA SER A 27 26.07 30.86 -44.90
C SER A 27 25.92 29.42 -45.47
N CYS A 28 24.81 28.71 -45.21
CA CYS A 28 24.11 27.84 -46.19
C CYS A 28 22.74 27.38 -45.62
N TRP A 29 21.80 26.99 -46.50
CA TRP A 29 20.34 26.83 -46.28
C TRP A 29 19.82 25.60 -47.06
N PRO A 30 18.52 25.18 -46.98
CA PRO A 30 17.48 25.39 -45.94
C PRO A 30 16.66 24.11 -45.57
N VAL A 31 16.05 24.06 -44.36
CA VAL A 31 14.80 23.29 -44.08
C VAL A 31 13.90 24.09 -43.12
N CYS A 32 12.58 23.87 -43.24
CA CYS A 32 11.43 24.66 -42.75
C CYS A 32 11.38 25.18 -41.29
N SER A 33 10.80 26.39 -41.18
CA SER A 33 9.80 26.85 -40.20
C SER A 33 10.16 27.05 -38.71
N PRO A 34 10.26 28.32 -38.26
CA PRO A 34 10.23 28.70 -36.84
C PRO A 34 8.92 29.41 -36.44
N VAL A 35 7.98 28.69 -35.81
CA VAL A 35 6.93 29.30 -34.95
C VAL A 35 6.74 28.46 -33.69
N LEU A 36 7.63 28.71 -32.72
CA LEU A 36 7.39 28.43 -31.31
C LEU A 36 8.03 29.58 -30.54
N GLN A 37 7.37 30.74 -30.59
CA GLN A 37 7.53 31.71 -29.49
C GLN A 37 7.12 30.97 -28.21
N ALA A 38 7.82 31.21 -27.11
CA ALA A 38 7.35 30.75 -25.82
C ALA A 38 5.95 31.36 -25.60
N GLN A 39 4.93 30.51 -25.61
CA GLN A 39 3.70 30.88 -24.92
C GLN A 39 4.10 31.03 -23.46
N GLU A 40 3.85 32.21 -22.90
CA GLU A 40 3.73 32.36 -21.46
C GLU A 40 2.76 31.26 -20.98
N PRO A 41 3.02 30.59 -19.85
CA PRO A 41 2.11 29.55 -19.36
C PRO A 41 0.72 30.17 -19.32
N ALA A 42 -0.24 29.55 -20.02
CA ALA A 42 -1.61 30.03 -20.05
C ALA A 42 -2.03 30.25 -18.60
N ALA A 43 -2.44 31.47 -18.27
CA ALA A 43 -2.77 31.84 -16.90
C ALA A 43 -3.71 30.78 -16.34
N ALA A 44 -3.31 30.14 -15.23
CA ALA A 44 -4.15 29.16 -14.56
C ALA A 44 -5.51 29.81 -14.36
N ASP A 45 -6.59 29.11 -14.73
CA ASP A 45 -7.91 29.74 -14.74
C ASP A 45 -8.35 29.98 -13.29
N GLU A 46 -8.08 31.19 -12.78
CA GLU A 46 -8.35 31.61 -11.41
C GLU A 46 -9.87 31.61 -11.09
N THR A 47 -10.72 31.16 -12.03
CA THR A 47 -12.15 30.91 -11.82
C THR A 47 -12.50 29.45 -11.55
N SER A 48 -11.62 28.47 -11.81
CA SER A 48 -11.84 27.10 -11.32
C SER A 48 -11.38 26.98 -9.86
N THR A 49 -12.19 27.52 -8.95
CA THR A 49 -12.23 26.98 -7.58
C THR A 49 -12.41 25.46 -7.69
N PRO A 50 -11.58 24.63 -7.03
CA PRO A 50 -11.82 23.19 -7.03
C PRO A 50 -13.24 22.95 -6.53
N GLU A 51 -14.04 22.19 -7.28
CA GLU A 51 -15.40 21.86 -6.85
C GLU A 51 -15.30 21.21 -5.48
N LYS A 52 -16.02 21.78 -4.50
CA LYS A 52 -16.10 21.19 -3.17
C LYS A 52 -16.66 19.80 -3.36
N PHE A 53 -15.87 18.79 -2.99
CA PHE A 53 -16.30 17.39 -3.07
C PHE A 53 -17.63 17.26 -2.34
N LYS A 54 -18.69 17.02 -3.11
CA LYS A 54 -20.00 16.68 -2.59
C LYS A 54 -20.06 15.16 -2.42
N PHE A 55 -20.74 14.66 -1.40
CA PHE A 55 -21.06 13.23 -1.36
C PHE A 55 -21.98 12.83 -2.53
N ASP A 56 -21.46 12.03 -3.46
CA ASP A 56 -22.23 11.37 -4.53
C ASP A 56 -22.22 9.84 -4.31
N PRO A 57 -23.39 9.22 -4.01
CA PRO A 57 -23.53 7.77 -3.98
C PRO A 57 -23.11 7.04 -5.27
N GLU A 58 -23.17 7.69 -6.45
CA GLU A 58 -22.72 7.11 -7.71
C GLU A 58 -21.18 7.07 -7.88
N GLU A 59 -20.41 7.69 -6.99
CA GLU A 59 -18.95 7.55 -6.94
C GLU A 59 -18.49 6.40 -6.03
N VAL A 60 -19.38 5.82 -5.20
CA VAL A 60 -19.01 4.74 -4.28
C VAL A 60 -18.69 3.45 -5.05
N LEU A 61 -17.42 3.02 -4.98
CA LEU A 61 -16.95 1.77 -5.56
C LEU A 61 -17.31 0.57 -4.69
N LEU A 62 -17.00 0.65 -3.39
CA LEU A 62 -16.96 -0.49 -2.48
C LEU A 62 -17.51 -0.09 -1.11
N VAL A 63 -18.41 -0.91 -0.57
CA VAL A 63 -18.88 -0.85 0.82
C VAL A 63 -18.55 -2.19 1.48
N ALA A 64 -17.76 -2.19 2.55
CA ALA A 64 -17.34 -3.42 3.24
C ALA A 64 -17.64 -3.35 4.76
N HIS A 65 -18.51 -4.22 5.24
CA HIS A 65 -18.98 -4.31 6.61
C HIS A 65 -18.36 -5.52 7.35
N ILE A 66 -17.79 -5.28 8.52
CA ILE A 66 -17.17 -6.29 9.41
C ILE A 66 -17.93 -6.33 10.74
N ARG A 67 -18.30 -7.54 11.17
CA ARG A 67 -18.82 -7.82 12.53
C ARG A 67 -17.67 -8.08 13.50
N THR A 68 -17.11 -6.99 14.01
CA THR A 68 -15.97 -7.02 14.92
C THR A 68 -16.31 -7.64 16.27
N ASP A 69 -17.55 -7.54 16.74
CA ASP A 69 -18.03 -8.25 17.95
C ASP A 69 -17.86 -9.78 17.83
N ARG A 70 -18.21 -10.34 16.67
CA ARG A 70 -18.06 -11.77 16.38
C ARG A 70 -16.57 -12.14 16.23
N LEU A 71 -15.78 -11.35 15.50
CA LEU A 71 -14.33 -11.55 15.36
C LEU A 71 -13.61 -11.55 16.72
N PHE A 72 -13.93 -10.60 17.61
CA PHE A 72 -13.30 -10.47 18.93
C PHE A 72 -13.66 -11.59 19.91
N SER A 73 -14.73 -12.35 19.64
CA SER A 73 -15.09 -13.55 20.40
C SER A 73 -14.30 -14.82 20.00
N THR A 74 -13.44 -14.75 18.98
CA THR A 74 -12.69 -15.91 18.47
C THR A 74 -11.44 -16.21 19.29
N LYS A 75 -11.06 -17.50 19.35
CA LYS A 75 -9.79 -17.95 19.97
C LYS A 75 -8.53 -17.34 19.36
N TYR A 76 -8.58 -16.86 18.12
CA TYR A 76 -7.46 -16.14 17.51
C TYR A 76 -7.05 -14.92 18.33
N MET A 77 -8.02 -14.25 18.96
CA MET A 77 -7.79 -13.06 19.79
C MET A 77 -7.25 -13.37 21.19
N GLU A 78 -7.33 -14.61 21.68
CA GLU A 78 -6.69 -15.03 22.94
C GLU A 78 -5.15 -14.92 22.89
N GLY A 79 -4.57 -14.96 21.68
CA GLY A 79 -3.14 -14.80 21.44
C GLY A 79 -2.69 -13.38 21.03
N GLN A 80 -3.61 -12.42 20.96
CA GLN A 80 -3.31 -11.04 20.53
C GLN A 80 -3.09 -10.13 21.75
N PRO A 81 -2.29 -9.05 21.64
CA PRO A 81 -2.02 -8.11 22.73
C PRO A 81 -3.21 -7.14 22.95
N VAL A 82 -4.39 -7.68 23.27
CA VAL A 82 -5.66 -6.94 23.33
C VAL A 82 -5.63 -5.82 24.36
N GLU A 83 -4.95 -6.01 25.49
CA GLU A 83 -4.79 -4.96 26.52
C GLU A 83 -3.97 -3.78 26.01
N VAL A 84 -3.00 -4.01 25.11
CA VAL A 84 -2.19 -2.97 24.49
C VAL A 84 -3.02 -2.20 23.46
N VAL A 85 -3.83 -2.90 22.65
CA VAL A 85 -4.76 -2.27 21.70
C VAL A 85 -5.81 -1.42 22.43
N THR A 86 -6.42 -1.95 23.49
CA THR A 86 -7.34 -1.22 24.38
C THR A 86 -6.67 0.01 25.01
N ALA A 87 -5.43 -0.12 25.53
CA ALA A 87 -4.72 0.99 26.14
C ALA A 87 -4.36 2.10 25.14
N ILE A 88 -3.90 1.74 23.93
CA ILE A 88 -3.59 2.68 22.85
C ILE A 88 -4.86 3.41 22.40
N GLY A 89 -5.95 2.68 22.13
CA GLY A 89 -7.23 3.27 21.72
C GLY A 89 -7.80 4.21 22.79
N LYS A 90 -7.84 3.78 24.06
CA LYS A 90 -8.36 4.61 25.16
C LYS A 90 -7.48 5.83 25.45
N LYS A 91 -6.15 5.75 25.28
CA LYS A 91 -5.26 6.92 25.46
C LYS A 91 -5.39 7.93 24.32
N TYR A 92 -5.30 7.50 23.06
CA TYR A 92 -5.13 8.41 21.93
C TYR A 92 -6.44 8.70 21.18
N GLY A 93 -7.26 7.68 20.94
CA GLY A 93 -8.57 7.79 20.28
C GLY A 93 -9.74 8.08 21.23
N GLY A 94 -9.56 7.89 22.54
CA GLY A 94 -10.62 8.05 23.55
C GLY A 94 -11.68 6.95 23.50
N VAL A 95 -11.38 5.79 22.90
CA VAL A 95 -12.31 4.67 22.68
C VAL A 95 -11.61 3.33 22.77
N ASP A 96 -12.29 2.30 23.26
CA ASP A 96 -11.78 0.92 23.27
C ASP A 96 -12.03 0.22 21.92
N PRO A 97 -10.99 -0.18 21.15
CA PRO A 97 -11.20 -0.88 19.89
C PRO A 97 -11.83 -2.26 20.09
N MET A 98 -11.64 -2.89 21.26
CA MET A 98 -12.27 -4.16 21.61
C MET A 98 -13.77 -4.02 21.94
N GLN A 99 -14.28 -2.80 22.03
CA GLN A 99 -15.72 -2.49 22.14
C GLN A 99 -16.34 -2.07 20.80
N PHE A 100 -15.63 -2.23 19.67
CA PHE A 100 -16.24 -2.02 18.35
C PHE A 100 -17.19 -3.19 18.03
N THR A 101 -18.46 -2.89 17.79
CA THR A 101 -19.47 -3.88 17.39
C THR A 101 -19.47 -4.14 15.89
N SER A 102 -19.17 -3.10 15.09
CA SER A 102 -18.95 -3.26 13.66
C SER A 102 -18.17 -2.10 13.05
N ILE A 103 -17.51 -2.35 11.92
CA ILE A 103 -16.90 -1.32 11.06
C ILE A 103 -17.48 -1.46 9.65
N THR A 104 -18.01 -0.36 9.08
CA THR A 104 -18.38 -0.28 7.66
C THR A 104 -17.43 0.66 6.93
N PHE A 105 -16.55 0.11 6.11
CA PHE A 105 -15.74 0.87 5.16
C PHE A 105 -16.56 1.27 3.93
N VAL A 106 -16.31 2.47 3.41
CA VAL A 106 -16.88 3.03 2.18
C VAL A 106 -15.73 3.64 1.38
N GLN A 107 -15.52 3.20 0.15
CA GLN A 107 -14.44 3.65 -0.73
C GLN A 107 -15.02 4.26 -2.00
N THR A 108 -14.59 5.47 -2.36
CA THR A 108 -14.95 6.08 -3.67
C THR A 108 -14.04 5.59 -4.78
N PHE A 109 -14.54 5.67 -6.01
CA PHE A 109 -13.72 5.55 -7.20
C PHE A 109 -13.04 6.89 -7.51
N PRO A 110 -11.74 6.93 -7.86
CA PRO A 110 -11.08 8.18 -8.24
C PRO A 110 -11.54 8.63 -9.64
N VAL A 111 -12.07 9.85 -9.73
CA VAL A 111 -12.69 10.40 -10.96
C VAL A 111 -11.62 10.95 -11.92
N GLU A 112 -10.48 11.36 -11.38
CA GLU A 112 -9.29 11.81 -12.10
C GLU A 112 -8.19 10.75 -12.11
N GLN A 113 -7.32 10.81 -13.12
CA GLN A 113 -6.27 9.81 -13.38
C GLN A 113 -5.16 9.75 -12.30
N PHE A 114 -5.10 10.75 -11.41
CA PHE A 114 -4.07 10.89 -10.37
C PHE A 114 -4.68 11.17 -8.97
N GLU A 115 -5.99 11.03 -8.81
CA GLU A 115 -6.62 11.10 -7.48
C GLU A 115 -6.50 9.75 -6.77
N SER A 116 -6.15 9.75 -5.48
CA SER A 116 -6.22 8.54 -4.66
C SER A 116 -7.67 8.24 -4.24
N PRO A 117 -8.12 6.96 -4.24
CA PRO A 117 -9.47 6.59 -3.82
C PRO A 117 -9.70 7.02 -2.36
N LYS A 118 -10.78 7.77 -2.12
CA LYS A 118 -11.11 8.28 -0.78
C LYS A 118 -11.69 7.12 0.05
N LEU A 119 -11.22 6.97 1.28
CA LEU A 119 -11.67 5.93 2.20
C LEU A 119 -12.33 6.55 3.43
N LEU A 120 -13.51 6.03 3.78
CA LEU A 120 -14.27 6.36 4.99
C LEU A 120 -14.55 5.06 5.75
N ALA A 121 -14.52 5.10 7.07
CA ALA A 121 -14.96 4.04 7.95
C ALA A 121 -16.01 4.58 8.93
N ILE A 122 -17.10 3.84 9.07
CA ILE A 122 -18.20 4.11 10.00
C ILE A 122 -18.10 3.03 11.09
N VAL A 123 -17.69 3.43 12.28
CA VAL A 123 -17.44 2.53 13.41
C VAL A 123 -18.60 2.62 14.38
N LYS A 124 -19.10 1.47 14.84
CA LYS A 124 -20.10 1.36 15.91
C LYS A 124 -19.51 0.69 17.14
N THR A 125 -19.96 1.12 18.32
CA THR A 125 -19.40 0.69 19.61
C THR A 125 -20.47 0.20 20.59
N SER A 126 -20.08 -0.67 21.52
CA SER A 126 -20.90 -1.08 22.68
C SER A 126 -20.70 -0.18 23.90
N GLU A 127 -19.52 0.43 24.04
CA GLU A 127 -19.23 1.47 25.03
C GLU A 127 -19.73 2.84 24.52
N ALA A 128 -20.15 3.72 25.43
CA ALA A 128 -20.61 5.06 25.12
C ALA A 128 -19.43 6.04 24.95
N LEU A 129 -19.44 6.81 23.88
CA LEU A 129 -18.38 7.70 23.43
C LEU A 129 -18.54 9.10 24.02
N ASN A 130 -17.49 9.65 24.64
CA ASN A 130 -17.47 11.02 25.15
C ASN A 130 -16.70 11.95 24.19
N GLU A 131 -17.39 12.99 23.70
CA GLU A 131 -16.88 14.00 22.76
C GLU A 131 -15.69 14.81 23.30
N GLU A 132 -15.56 14.97 24.62
CA GLU A 132 -14.41 15.65 25.23
C GLU A 132 -13.12 14.81 25.09
N THR A 133 -13.23 13.49 25.19
CA THR A 133 -12.10 12.55 25.13
C THR A 133 -11.86 11.97 23.74
N PHE A 134 -12.86 12.00 22.85
CA PHE A 134 -12.79 11.45 21.50
C PHE A 134 -11.67 12.12 20.69
N PHE A 135 -10.66 11.31 20.31
CA PHE A 135 -9.41 11.75 19.67
C PHE A 135 -8.65 12.88 20.41
N ALA A 136 -8.85 13.01 21.72
CA ALA A 136 -8.20 14.06 22.51
C ALA A 136 -6.67 13.88 22.62
N GLY A 137 -6.19 12.63 22.64
CA GLY A 137 -4.76 12.30 22.75
C GLY A 137 -4.05 12.12 21.40
N ILE A 138 -4.73 12.27 20.26
CA ILE A 138 -4.17 11.96 18.93
C ILE A 138 -2.87 12.71 18.63
N ASP A 139 -2.73 13.91 19.21
CA ASP A 139 -1.61 14.83 19.09
C ASP A 139 -0.26 14.24 19.58
N GLU A 140 -0.29 13.18 20.40
CA GLU A 140 0.92 12.48 20.85
C GLU A 140 1.48 11.48 19.82
N ILE A 141 0.69 11.06 18.82
CA ILE A 141 1.06 9.95 17.92
C ILE A 141 1.06 10.29 16.43
N VAL A 142 0.51 11.43 16.01
CA VAL A 142 0.49 11.90 14.60
C VAL A 142 1.54 12.97 14.33
N GLU A 143 1.85 13.22 13.05
CA GLU A 143 2.87 14.20 12.64
C GLU A 143 2.38 15.64 12.83
N HIS A 144 1.15 15.92 12.43
CA HIS A 144 0.51 17.22 12.63
C HIS A 144 -1.00 17.07 12.86
N ALA A 145 -1.49 17.44 14.04
CA ALA A 145 -2.92 17.51 14.29
C ALA A 145 -3.42 18.95 14.14
N ILE A 146 -4.53 19.14 13.42
CA ILE A 146 -5.09 20.48 13.17
C ILE A 146 -5.73 21.00 14.48
N PRO A 147 -5.49 22.26 14.88
CA PRO A 147 -6.10 22.85 16.08
C PRO A 147 -7.64 22.85 16.01
N LYS A 148 -8.32 22.51 17.12
CA LYS A 148 -9.80 22.48 17.16
C LYS A 148 -10.41 23.84 16.77
N GLU A 149 -9.77 24.95 17.12
CA GLU A 149 -10.19 26.32 16.80
C GLU A 149 -9.97 26.70 15.33
N GLU A 150 -9.19 25.94 14.57
CA GLU A 150 -9.01 26.12 13.12
C GLU A 150 -10.03 25.28 12.36
N VAL A 151 -10.15 23.99 12.72
CA VAL A 151 -11.16 23.11 12.14
C VAL A 151 -12.58 23.66 12.38
N ALA A 152 -12.89 24.17 13.58
CA ALA A 152 -14.20 24.75 13.88
C ALA A 152 -14.53 26.05 13.10
N LYS A 153 -13.56 26.69 12.42
CA LYS A 153 -13.83 27.80 11.48
C LYS A 153 -14.22 27.31 10.09
N ALA A 154 -13.69 26.16 9.68
CA ALA A 154 -13.94 25.55 8.36
C ALA A 154 -15.12 24.57 8.38
N VAL A 155 -15.32 23.84 9.49
CA VAL A 155 -16.37 22.85 9.72
C VAL A 155 -16.92 23.03 11.15
N PRO A 156 -17.80 24.01 11.39
CA PRO A 156 -18.40 24.22 12.72
C PRO A 156 -19.17 23.00 13.28
N GLN A 157 -19.57 22.07 12.41
CA GLN A 157 -20.25 20.83 12.75
C GLN A 157 -19.30 19.70 13.24
N LEU A 158 -17.97 19.84 13.11
CA LEU A 158 -17.06 18.73 13.37
C LEU A 158 -16.85 18.45 14.87
N ARG A 159 -17.68 17.55 15.40
CA ARG A 159 -17.54 16.89 16.70
C ARG A 159 -16.36 15.90 16.72
N GLY A 160 -15.12 16.39 16.70
CA GLY A 160 -13.93 15.51 16.69
C GLY A 160 -12.59 16.21 16.42
N ARG A 161 -11.78 15.64 15.52
CA ARG A 161 -10.44 16.12 15.12
C ARG A 161 -10.19 15.91 13.62
N ALA A 162 -9.33 16.75 13.05
CA ALA A 162 -8.62 16.49 11.80
C ALA A 162 -7.12 16.43 12.08
N PHE A 163 -6.38 15.56 11.38
CA PHE A 163 -4.97 15.28 11.62
C PHE A 163 -4.27 14.69 10.40
N PHE A 164 -2.95 14.76 10.40
CA PHE A 164 -2.07 14.47 9.28
C PHE A 164 -0.86 13.66 9.73
N ASP A 165 -0.47 12.68 8.91
CA ASP A 165 0.63 11.73 9.17
C ASP A 165 1.13 11.10 7.85
N ASN A 166 2.29 11.56 7.35
CA ASN A 166 2.91 11.04 6.12
C ASN A 166 3.29 9.55 6.20
N ARG A 167 3.28 8.93 7.39
CA ARG A 167 3.61 7.51 7.57
C ARG A 167 2.43 6.59 7.22
N LEU A 168 1.26 7.15 6.93
CA LEU A 168 0.04 6.43 6.56
C LEU A 168 -0.23 6.52 5.04
N PRO A 169 -0.80 5.48 4.39
CA PRO A 169 -1.05 5.49 2.94
C PRO A 169 -2.04 6.57 2.46
N ILE A 170 -2.85 7.10 3.36
CA ILE A 170 -3.65 8.31 3.19
C ILE A 170 -3.09 9.29 4.22
N PRO A 171 -2.49 10.43 3.85
CA PRO A 171 -1.76 11.25 4.80
C PRO A 171 -2.65 12.20 5.60
N ALA A 172 -3.87 12.49 5.16
CA ALA A 172 -4.80 13.43 5.80
C ALA A 172 -6.11 12.74 6.23
N PHE A 173 -6.45 12.85 7.51
CA PHE A 173 -7.60 12.20 8.14
C PHE A 173 -8.48 13.20 8.89
N ALA A 174 -9.77 12.87 9.02
CA ALA A 174 -10.60 13.41 10.08
C ALA A 174 -11.44 12.32 10.76
N ALA A 175 -11.86 12.60 12.00
CA ALA A 175 -12.75 11.77 12.80
C ALA A 175 -13.91 12.63 13.34
N HIS A 176 -15.13 12.10 13.29
CA HIS A 176 -16.36 12.80 13.65
C HIS A 176 -17.33 11.91 14.41
N LEU A 177 -17.77 12.36 15.58
CA LEU A 177 -18.76 11.70 16.42
C LEU A 177 -20.20 12.00 15.94
N ILE A 178 -20.88 10.98 15.39
CA ILE A 178 -22.28 11.07 14.96
C ILE A 178 -23.18 11.05 16.21
N ASP A 179 -23.07 9.99 16.99
CA ASP A 179 -23.86 9.74 18.20
C ASP A 179 -23.01 9.05 19.28
N GLU A 180 -23.57 8.79 20.46
CA GLU A 180 -22.85 8.21 21.60
C GLU A 180 -22.31 6.78 21.33
N HIS A 181 -22.65 6.13 20.21
CA HIS A 181 -22.18 4.80 19.84
C HIS A 181 -21.68 4.69 18.38
N THR A 182 -21.63 5.80 17.62
CA THR A 182 -21.27 5.78 16.20
C THR A 182 -20.35 6.94 15.83
N PHE A 183 -19.25 6.66 15.14
CA PHE A 183 -18.35 7.69 14.61
C PHE A 183 -17.87 7.40 13.19
N LEU A 184 -17.52 8.47 12.47
CA LEU A 184 -16.79 8.44 11.21
C LEU A 184 -15.29 8.58 11.49
N ILE A 185 -14.46 7.87 10.73
CA ILE A 185 -13.03 8.16 10.58
C ILE A 185 -12.57 7.82 9.15
N GLY A 186 -11.75 8.66 8.55
CA GLY A 186 -11.30 8.44 7.18
C GLY A 186 -10.59 9.66 6.58
N ASP A 187 -10.39 9.61 5.27
CA ASP A 187 -9.80 10.67 4.47
C ASP A 187 -10.49 12.01 4.76
N GLU A 188 -9.71 13.04 5.09
CA GLU A 188 -10.22 14.38 5.42
C GLU A 188 -11.13 14.92 4.30
N ARG A 189 -10.79 14.63 3.03
CA ARG A 189 -11.50 15.06 1.82
C ARG A 189 -12.86 14.38 1.65
N PHE A 190 -13.18 13.36 2.45
CA PHE A 190 -14.45 12.63 2.45
C PHE A 190 -15.22 12.89 3.76
N VAL A 191 -14.56 12.80 4.90
CA VAL A 191 -15.17 13.03 6.22
C VAL A 191 -15.65 14.48 6.37
N LEU A 192 -14.82 15.48 6.03
CA LEU A 192 -15.20 16.87 6.27
C LEU A 192 -16.40 17.31 5.40
N PRO A 193 -16.50 16.98 4.09
CA PRO A 193 -17.66 17.39 3.31
C PRO A 193 -18.96 16.69 3.71
N VAL A 194 -18.93 15.39 4.04
CA VAL A 194 -20.10 14.67 4.58
C VAL A 194 -20.65 15.37 5.83
N VAL A 195 -19.78 15.94 6.66
CA VAL A 195 -20.13 16.70 7.87
C VAL A 195 -20.50 18.16 7.58
N GLN A 196 -19.90 18.81 6.57
CA GLN A 196 -20.27 20.17 6.14
C GLN A 196 -21.65 20.23 5.48
N GLU A 197 -22.02 19.20 4.72
CA GLU A 197 -23.26 19.11 3.93
C GLU A 197 -24.44 18.46 4.66
N ASP A 198 -24.24 17.99 5.89
CA ASP A 198 -25.24 17.23 6.68
C ASP A 198 -25.65 15.88 6.01
N ALA A 199 -24.76 15.31 5.19
CA ALA A 199 -25.02 14.15 4.34
C ALA A 199 -24.95 12.79 5.09
N ILE A 200 -24.89 12.80 6.42
CA ILE A 200 -24.74 11.60 7.26
C ILE A 200 -25.98 10.69 7.14
N ASP A 201 -27.18 11.26 7.09
CA ASP A 201 -28.43 10.52 6.88
C ASP A 201 -28.52 9.92 5.46
N GLU A 202 -27.94 10.58 4.45
CA GLU A 202 -27.89 10.08 3.06
C GLU A 202 -26.91 8.90 2.95
N LEU A 203 -25.68 9.08 3.45
CA LEU A 203 -24.65 8.04 3.53
C LEU A 203 -25.14 6.80 4.30
N THR A 204 -25.71 7.00 5.48
CA THR A 204 -26.21 5.88 6.31
C THR A 204 -27.45 5.22 5.70
N SER A 205 -28.29 5.96 4.97
CA SER A 205 -29.40 5.38 4.21
C SER A 205 -28.93 4.56 3.01
N PHE A 206 -27.88 4.99 2.31
CA PHE A 206 -27.29 4.28 1.17
C PHE A 206 -26.67 2.93 1.56
N ILE A 207 -25.91 2.87 2.65
CA ILE A 207 -25.26 1.61 3.10
C ILE A 207 -26.22 0.65 3.80
N LYS A 208 -27.33 1.13 4.39
CA LYS A 208 -28.20 0.33 5.26
C LYS A 208 -28.82 -0.91 4.59
N PRO A 209 -29.30 -0.86 3.33
CA PRO A 209 -29.71 -2.06 2.60
C PRO A 209 -28.57 -3.08 2.41
N LEU A 210 -27.34 -2.59 2.16
CA LEU A 210 -26.14 -3.42 1.95
C LEU A 210 -25.66 -4.07 3.25
N MET A 211 -25.96 -3.45 4.40
CA MET A 211 -25.71 -4.00 5.73
C MET A 211 -26.83 -4.95 6.21
N ALA A 212 -28.08 -4.75 5.80
CA ALA A 212 -29.19 -5.60 6.22
C ALA A 212 -29.06 -7.06 5.72
N THR A 213 -28.36 -7.29 4.59
CA THR A 213 -28.07 -8.64 4.08
C THR A 213 -26.93 -9.35 4.82
N SER A 214 -26.24 -8.69 5.76
CA SER A 214 -25.06 -9.22 6.45
C SER A 214 -25.27 -9.55 7.94
N GLU A 215 -26.50 -9.48 8.46
CA GLU A 215 -26.79 -9.76 9.88
C GLU A 215 -26.37 -11.16 10.38
N HIS A 216 -26.06 -12.09 9.48
CA HIS A 216 -25.64 -13.47 9.77
C HIS A 216 -24.25 -13.81 9.19
N VAL A 217 -23.46 -12.79 8.86
CA VAL A 217 -22.17 -12.89 8.13
C VAL A 217 -21.08 -12.14 8.89
N ASP A 218 -19.85 -12.66 8.89
CA ASP A 218 -18.73 -12.04 9.62
C ASP A 218 -18.09 -10.86 8.84
N LEU A 219 -18.00 -10.99 7.51
CA LEU A 219 -17.61 -9.95 6.55
C LEU A 219 -18.57 -9.93 5.36
N SER A 220 -19.13 -8.76 5.02
CA SER A 220 -19.86 -8.54 3.76
C SER A 220 -19.23 -7.39 2.98
N ALA A 221 -19.00 -7.54 1.68
CA ALA A 221 -18.42 -6.52 0.82
C ALA A 221 -19.18 -6.41 -0.50
N VAL A 222 -19.69 -5.22 -0.83
CA VAL A 222 -20.46 -4.93 -2.05
C VAL A 222 -19.68 -3.95 -2.91
N ALA A 223 -19.28 -4.40 -4.10
CA ALA A 223 -18.68 -3.55 -5.11
C ALA A 223 -19.73 -3.16 -6.17
N LYS A 224 -19.98 -1.86 -6.37
CA LYS A 224 -20.86 -1.33 -7.43
C LYS A 224 -20.03 -1.05 -8.68
N LEU A 225 -20.52 -1.45 -9.86
CA LEU A 225 -19.78 -1.34 -11.12
C LEU A 225 -20.05 -0.04 -11.90
N VAL A 226 -21.01 0.78 -11.45
CA VAL A 226 -21.38 2.06 -12.08
C VAL A 226 -20.20 3.03 -12.22
N PRO A 227 -19.33 3.26 -11.21
CA PRO A 227 -18.14 4.10 -11.39
C PRO A 227 -17.16 3.55 -12.44
N ILE A 228 -17.06 2.22 -12.52
CA ILE A 228 -16.14 1.51 -13.42
C ILE A 228 -16.60 1.66 -14.88
N ARG A 229 -17.92 1.60 -15.16
CA ARG A 229 -18.48 1.93 -16.49
C ARG A 229 -18.05 3.33 -16.94
N LYS A 230 -18.25 4.34 -16.08
CA LYS A 230 -17.84 5.74 -16.32
C LYS A 230 -16.32 5.84 -16.62
N LYS A 231 -15.46 5.07 -15.94
CA LYS A 231 -14.02 5.00 -16.25
C LYS A 231 -13.73 4.36 -17.61
N ILE A 232 -14.39 3.24 -17.95
CA ILE A 232 -14.17 2.50 -19.20
C ILE A 232 -14.57 3.34 -20.42
N GLU A 233 -15.66 4.11 -20.33
CA GLU A 233 -16.07 5.06 -21.38
C GLU A 233 -15.06 6.19 -21.59
N LYS A 234 -14.42 6.66 -20.51
CA LYS A 234 -13.48 7.79 -20.50
C LYS A 234 -12.03 7.42 -20.83
N PHE A 235 -11.58 6.21 -20.47
CA PHE A 235 -10.17 5.79 -20.54
C PHE A 235 -9.94 4.43 -21.25
N GLY A 236 -10.99 3.70 -21.62
CA GLY A 236 -10.90 2.39 -22.27
C GLY A 236 -10.91 1.19 -21.31
N PHE A 237 -11.02 -0.01 -21.86
CA PHE A 237 -11.14 -1.27 -21.11
C PHE A 237 -9.76 -1.97 -20.93
N PRO A 238 -9.25 -2.15 -19.70
CA PRO A 238 -7.89 -2.65 -19.47
C PRO A 238 -7.79 -4.19 -19.32
N PHE A 239 -8.90 -4.94 -19.38
CA PHE A 239 -8.92 -6.39 -19.17
C PHE A 239 -9.10 -7.18 -20.49
N PRO A 240 -8.87 -8.50 -20.52
CA PRO A 240 -9.10 -9.31 -21.72
C PRO A 240 -10.56 -9.22 -22.22
N LYS A 241 -10.75 -9.12 -23.54
CA LYS A 241 -12.06 -8.86 -24.19
C LYS A 241 -13.23 -9.75 -23.75
N ARG A 242 -12.96 -10.98 -23.27
CA ARG A 242 -14.02 -11.85 -22.73
C ARG A 242 -14.73 -11.29 -21.50
N PHE A 243 -14.13 -10.32 -20.82
CA PHE A 243 -14.69 -9.63 -19.66
C PHE A 243 -15.26 -8.24 -19.98
N GLU A 244 -15.17 -7.78 -21.24
CA GLU A 244 -15.51 -6.41 -21.70
C GLU A 244 -16.96 -6.01 -21.40
N GLN A 245 -17.86 -6.98 -21.30
CA GLN A 245 -19.27 -6.75 -20.97
C GLN A 245 -19.61 -6.93 -19.48
N VAL A 246 -18.70 -7.45 -18.63
CA VAL A 246 -19.01 -7.71 -17.21
C VAL A 246 -19.42 -6.42 -16.46
N PRO A 247 -18.73 -5.28 -16.62
CA PRO A 247 -19.16 -4.03 -15.98
C PRO A 247 -20.50 -3.50 -16.49
N ASN A 248 -20.88 -3.81 -17.74
CA ASN A 248 -22.15 -3.40 -18.33
C ASN A 248 -23.32 -4.30 -17.88
N ASP A 249 -23.07 -5.60 -17.80
CA ASP A 249 -24.07 -6.63 -17.49
C ASP A 249 -24.36 -6.72 -15.98
N ALA A 250 -23.38 -6.46 -15.12
CA ALA A 250 -23.54 -6.47 -13.67
C ALA A 250 -23.66 -5.05 -13.09
N GLU A 251 -24.58 -4.86 -12.16
CA GLU A 251 -24.72 -3.65 -11.34
C GLU A 251 -23.84 -3.71 -10.09
N SER A 252 -23.87 -4.83 -9.36
CA SER A 252 -23.01 -5.06 -8.20
C SER A 252 -22.47 -6.48 -8.13
N VAL A 253 -21.35 -6.62 -7.42
CA VAL A 253 -20.83 -7.91 -6.96
C VAL A 253 -20.73 -7.86 -5.44
N THR A 254 -21.48 -8.72 -4.78
CA THR A 254 -21.50 -8.90 -3.33
C THR A 254 -20.70 -10.15 -2.94
N VAL A 255 -19.89 -10.03 -1.90
CA VAL A 255 -19.11 -11.10 -1.28
C VAL A 255 -19.53 -11.19 0.19
N GLN A 256 -19.82 -12.38 0.66
CA GLN A 256 -20.14 -12.65 2.06
C GLN A 256 -19.25 -13.79 2.55
N LEU A 257 -18.46 -13.54 3.60
CA LEU A 257 -17.65 -14.55 4.28
C LEU A 257 -18.14 -14.72 5.71
N SER A 258 -18.49 -15.95 6.07
CA SER A 258 -18.59 -16.39 7.46
C SER A 258 -17.38 -17.27 7.77
N PHE A 259 -16.82 -17.13 8.96
CA PHE A 259 -15.63 -17.84 9.41
C PHE A 259 -15.61 -18.10 10.94
N VAL A 260 -16.51 -17.49 11.72
CA VAL A 260 -16.57 -17.67 13.18
C VAL A 260 -17.32 -18.95 13.57
N ASP A 261 -18.54 -19.15 13.04
CA ASP A 261 -19.36 -20.34 13.35
C ASP A 261 -19.01 -21.53 12.43
N ARG A 262 -18.81 -21.24 11.14
CA ARG A 262 -18.39 -22.14 10.06
C ARG A 262 -17.73 -21.31 8.95
N MET A 263 -16.74 -21.88 8.29
CA MET A 263 -16.16 -21.28 7.08
C MET A 263 -17.12 -21.47 5.89
N GLN A 264 -17.68 -20.37 5.38
CA GLN A 264 -18.55 -20.35 4.21
C GLN A 264 -18.32 -19.05 3.44
N ALA A 265 -18.32 -19.12 2.10
CA ALA A 265 -18.42 -17.94 1.25
C ALA A 265 -19.67 -17.99 0.38
N ASN A 266 -20.30 -16.84 0.18
CA ASN A 266 -21.28 -16.63 -0.88
C ASN A 266 -20.78 -15.47 -1.75
N VAL A 267 -20.83 -15.64 -3.07
CA VAL A 267 -20.69 -14.54 -4.04
C VAL A 267 -22.02 -14.37 -4.72
N GLN A 268 -22.48 -13.13 -4.88
CA GLN A 268 -23.70 -12.78 -5.60
C GLN A 268 -23.39 -11.69 -6.62
N ILE A 269 -23.78 -11.90 -7.87
CA ILE A 269 -23.72 -10.87 -8.92
C ILE A 269 -25.14 -10.41 -9.22
N GLU A 270 -25.40 -9.14 -9.00
CA GLU A 270 -26.65 -8.46 -9.32
C GLU A 270 -26.56 -7.96 -10.77
N ALA A 271 -27.38 -8.51 -11.68
CA ALA A 271 -27.37 -8.10 -13.08
C ALA A 271 -28.36 -6.98 -13.40
N VAL A 272 -28.02 -6.12 -14.37
CA VAL A 272 -28.86 -4.98 -14.76
C VAL A 272 -30.22 -5.40 -15.34
N ASP A 273 -30.28 -6.57 -15.98
CA ASP A 273 -31.52 -7.18 -16.47
C ASP A 273 -31.39 -8.72 -16.56
N ALA A 274 -32.50 -9.42 -16.79
CA ALA A 274 -32.53 -10.89 -16.83
C ALA A 274 -31.78 -11.51 -18.04
N ALA A 275 -31.54 -10.75 -19.11
CA ALA A 275 -30.71 -11.19 -20.23
C ALA A 275 -29.22 -10.96 -19.95
N ALA A 276 -28.86 -9.91 -19.21
CA ALA A 276 -27.53 -9.71 -18.64
C ALA A 276 -27.20 -10.79 -17.61
N ALA A 277 -28.16 -11.13 -16.74
CA ALA A 277 -28.01 -12.22 -15.78
C ALA A 277 -27.62 -13.54 -16.46
N LYS A 278 -28.27 -13.86 -17.58
CA LYS A 278 -27.97 -15.04 -18.39
C LYS A 278 -26.63 -14.97 -19.12
N ARG A 279 -26.17 -13.79 -19.55
CA ARG A 279 -24.82 -13.61 -20.11
C ARG A 279 -23.75 -13.88 -19.05
N LEU A 280 -23.93 -13.35 -17.84
CA LEU A 280 -23.06 -13.57 -16.69
C LEU A 280 -23.05 -15.03 -16.23
N GLU A 281 -24.21 -15.67 -16.10
CA GLU A 281 -24.34 -17.12 -15.81
C GLU A 281 -23.57 -17.96 -16.83
N THR A 282 -23.71 -17.67 -18.13
CA THR A 282 -23.00 -18.37 -19.21
C THR A 282 -21.48 -18.16 -19.12
N LEU A 283 -21.03 -16.93 -18.85
CA LEU A 283 -19.62 -16.59 -18.69
C LEU A 283 -19.01 -17.28 -17.45
N LEU A 284 -19.68 -17.23 -16.31
CA LEU A 284 -19.27 -17.93 -15.08
C LEU A 284 -19.15 -19.43 -15.33
N THR A 285 -20.17 -20.04 -15.95
CA THR A 285 -20.16 -21.48 -16.27
C THR A 285 -18.96 -21.85 -17.16
N SER A 286 -18.66 -21.04 -18.20
CA SER A 286 -17.48 -21.24 -19.05
C SER A 286 -16.18 -21.18 -18.25
N LEU A 287 -16.00 -20.16 -17.40
CA LEU A 287 -14.81 -19.98 -16.57
C LEU A 287 -14.63 -21.14 -15.56
N MET A 288 -15.74 -21.70 -15.08
CA MET A 288 -15.74 -22.82 -14.14
C MET A 288 -15.44 -24.16 -14.81
N ASP A 289 -16.00 -24.43 -15.99
CA ASP A 289 -15.62 -25.61 -16.77
C ASP A 289 -14.17 -25.51 -17.30
N GLU A 290 -13.68 -24.32 -17.67
CA GLU A 290 -12.26 -24.07 -17.97
C GLU A 290 -11.35 -24.40 -16.77
N GLY A 291 -11.64 -23.84 -15.59
CA GLY A 291 -10.83 -24.06 -14.38
C GLY A 291 -10.86 -25.51 -13.90
N LYS A 292 -12.03 -26.15 -13.96
CA LYS A 292 -12.23 -27.58 -13.69
C LYS A 292 -11.43 -28.44 -14.65
N GLN A 293 -11.46 -28.16 -15.96
CA GLN A 293 -10.69 -28.93 -16.95
C GLN A 293 -9.20 -28.78 -16.69
N SER A 294 -8.70 -27.56 -16.45
CA SER A 294 -7.28 -27.32 -16.15
C SER A 294 -6.79 -28.10 -14.92
N LEU A 295 -7.59 -28.16 -13.85
CA LEU A 295 -7.27 -28.97 -12.65
C LEU A 295 -7.35 -30.49 -12.92
N LEU A 296 -8.28 -30.92 -13.78
CA LEU A 296 -8.36 -32.33 -14.20
C LEU A 296 -7.18 -32.74 -15.10
N ASP A 297 -6.64 -31.81 -15.90
CA ASP A 297 -5.48 -32.05 -16.77
C ASP A 297 -4.19 -32.13 -15.95
N GLN A 298 -3.94 -31.18 -15.03
CA GLN A 298 -2.83 -31.26 -14.06
C GLN A 298 -2.88 -32.57 -13.24
N ALA A 299 -4.07 -32.94 -12.77
CA ALA A 299 -4.28 -34.18 -12.04
C ALA A 299 -4.09 -35.45 -12.89
N GLN A 300 -4.14 -35.36 -14.22
CA GLN A 300 -3.80 -36.44 -15.16
C GLN A 300 -2.29 -36.48 -15.44
N GLU A 301 -1.63 -35.32 -15.58
CA GLU A 301 -0.16 -35.22 -15.72
C GLU A 301 0.55 -35.81 -14.50
N MET A 302 0.14 -35.43 -13.28
CA MET A 302 0.66 -36.04 -12.04
C MET A 302 0.39 -37.55 -11.96
N GLN A 303 -0.73 -38.03 -12.51
CA GLN A 303 -1.04 -39.47 -12.62
C GLN A 303 -0.16 -40.23 -13.62
N ALA A 304 0.48 -39.54 -14.56
CA ALA A 304 1.42 -40.11 -15.52
C ALA A 304 2.87 -40.17 -14.98
N SER A 305 3.17 -39.54 -13.84
CA SER A 305 4.50 -39.59 -13.22
C SER A 305 4.90 -40.99 -12.78
N GLU A 306 6.19 -41.32 -12.95
CA GLU A 306 6.79 -42.56 -12.40
C GLU A 306 6.85 -42.53 -10.85
N ASN A 307 6.75 -41.35 -10.24
CA ASN A 307 6.72 -41.19 -8.79
C ASN A 307 5.35 -41.62 -8.23
N LYS A 308 5.35 -42.74 -7.48
CA LYS A 308 4.14 -43.33 -6.88
C LYS A 308 3.40 -42.41 -5.91
N LEU A 309 4.09 -41.45 -5.27
CA LEU A 309 3.44 -40.47 -4.40
C LEU A 309 2.69 -39.42 -5.23
N GLU A 310 3.34 -38.88 -6.25
CA GLU A 310 2.79 -37.90 -7.19
C GLU A 310 1.59 -38.47 -7.96
N ALA A 311 1.70 -39.71 -8.45
CA ALA A 311 0.60 -40.43 -9.11
C ALA A 311 -0.56 -40.82 -8.16
N ALA A 312 -0.34 -40.79 -6.84
CA ALA A 312 -1.41 -40.87 -5.84
C ALA A 312 -2.02 -39.49 -5.55
N MET A 313 -1.21 -38.43 -5.52
CA MET A 313 -1.67 -37.04 -5.38
C MET A 313 -2.53 -36.60 -6.57
N GLY A 314 -2.18 -36.95 -7.80
CA GLY A 314 -3.04 -36.68 -8.97
C GLY A 314 -4.41 -37.37 -8.87
N LYS A 315 -4.49 -38.60 -8.32
CA LYS A 315 -5.78 -39.28 -8.05
C LYS A 315 -6.58 -38.60 -6.94
N TYR A 316 -5.91 -38.09 -5.93
CA TYR A 316 -6.52 -37.29 -4.88
C TYR A 316 -7.11 -36.00 -5.47
N GLN A 317 -6.31 -35.21 -6.18
CA GLN A 317 -6.72 -33.95 -6.82
C GLN A 317 -7.89 -34.16 -7.79
N GLN A 318 -7.82 -35.16 -8.68
CA GLN A 318 -8.90 -35.45 -9.64
C GLN A 318 -10.24 -35.69 -8.93
N ARG A 319 -10.21 -36.44 -7.81
CA ARG A 319 -11.38 -36.73 -6.98
C ARG A 319 -11.90 -35.47 -6.27
N ILE A 320 -11.01 -34.68 -5.65
CA ILE A 320 -11.39 -33.45 -4.94
C ILE A 320 -11.97 -32.43 -5.93
N ALA A 321 -11.27 -32.12 -7.03
CA ALA A 321 -11.75 -31.21 -8.07
C ALA A 321 -13.12 -31.63 -8.63
N THR A 322 -13.31 -32.91 -8.94
CA THR A 322 -14.62 -33.41 -9.41
C THR A 322 -15.73 -33.19 -8.38
N ALA A 323 -15.50 -33.54 -7.11
CA ALA A 323 -16.50 -33.39 -6.04
C ALA A 323 -16.76 -31.92 -5.66
N MET A 324 -15.74 -31.07 -5.77
CA MET A 324 -15.80 -29.62 -5.56
C MET A 324 -16.65 -28.94 -6.63
N PHE A 325 -16.28 -29.06 -7.91
CA PHE A 325 -17.00 -28.40 -9.00
C PHE A 325 -18.42 -28.93 -9.17
N GLN A 326 -18.71 -30.17 -8.78
CA GLN A 326 -20.08 -30.70 -8.76
C GLN A 326 -21.00 -29.99 -7.73
N LYS A 327 -20.45 -29.40 -6.67
CA LYS A 327 -21.22 -28.63 -5.67
C LYS A 327 -21.32 -27.13 -5.97
N LEU A 328 -20.47 -26.61 -6.86
CA LEU A 328 -20.24 -25.18 -7.08
C LEU A 328 -21.04 -24.58 -8.26
N ALA A 329 -22.15 -25.20 -8.66
CA ALA A 329 -22.96 -24.69 -9.77
C ALA A 329 -23.52 -23.27 -9.45
N PRO A 330 -23.46 -22.31 -10.38
CA PRO A 330 -24.14 -21.03 -10.22
C PRO A 330 -25.65 -21.22 -10.15
N THR A 331 -26.31 -20.41 -9.31
CA THR A 331 -27.76 -20.43 -9.11
C THR A 331 -28.35 -19.07 -9.50
N GLN A 332 -29.10 -19.00 -10.60
CA GLN A 332 -29.82 -17.79 -10.99
C GLN A 332 -31.17 -17.66 -10.27
N GLU A 333 -31.36 -16.59 -9.50
CA GLU A 333 -32.65 -16.16 -8.96
C GLU A 333 -33.01 -14.77 -9.50
N GLY A 334 -33.88 -14.74 -10.52
CA GLY A 334 -34.26 -13.49 -11.19
C GLY A 334 -33.08 -12.84 -11.92
N ASN A 335 -32.66 -11.66 -11.47
CA ASN A 335 -31.48 -10.96 -11.98
C ASN A 335 -30.18 -11.34 -11.23
N THR A 336 -30.26 -12.07 -10.12
CA THR A 336 -29.10 -12.37 -9.28
C THR A 336 -28.50 -13.72 -9.64
N ILE A 337 -27.18 -13.80 -9.83
CA ILE A 337 -26.45 -15.06 -9.91
C ILE A 337 -25.72 -15.29 -8.59
N GLY A 338 -26.13 -16.31 -7.84
CA GLY A 338 -25.45 -16.78 -6.64
C GLY A 338 -24.39 -17.85 -6.94
N LEU A 339 -23.30 -17.83 -6.16
CA LEU A 339 -22.29 -18.87 -6.08
C LEU A 339 -22.00 -19.14 -4.60
N THR A 340 -22.56 -20.22 -4.08
CA THR A 340 -22.39 -20.66 -2.70
C THR A 340 -21.24 -21.65 -2.61
N PHE A 341 -20.20 -21.30 -1.86
CA PHE A 341 -19.09 -22.19 -1.56
C PHE A 341 -19.48 -23.01 -0.34
N PRO A 342 -19.69 -24.33 -0.48
CA PRO A 342 -20.10 -25.17 0.64
C PRO A 342 -19.00 -25.19 1.72
N PRO A 343 -19.37 -25.26 3.01
CA PRO A 343 -18.38 -25.37 4.07
C PRO A 343 -17.56 -26.66 3.92
N ASP A 344 -16.28 -26.58 4.29
CA ASP A 344 -15.39 -27.73 4.45
C ASP A 344 -15.93 -28.71 5.51
N GLY A 345 -15.42 -29.94 5.48
CA GLY A 345 -15.51 -30.84 6.62
C GLY A 345 -14.55 -30.42 7.74
N ASP A 346 -14.57 -31.11 8.88
CA ASP A 346 -13.77 -30.75 10.06
C ASP A 346 -12.23 -30.81 9.84
N ASP A 347 -11.76 -31.39 8.74
CA ASP A 347 -10.34 -31.43 8.32
C ASP A 347 -9.95 -30.12 7.58
N GLY A 348 -9.82 -29.03 8.33
CA GLY A 348 -9.70 -27.66 7.81
C GLY A 348 -8.37 -27.29 7.13
N SER A 349 -8.06 -27.87 5.97
CA SER A 349 -6.94 -27.42 5.12
C SER A 349 -7.07 -27.76 3.62
N GLU A 350 -7.98 -27.10 2.87
CA GLU A 350 -7.79 -26.90 1.41
C GLU A 350 -8.61 -25.74 0.79
N LEU A 351 -9.73 -25.31 1.40
CA LEU A 351 -10.63 -24.30 0.82
C LEU A 351 -10.03 -22.89 0.65
N ASN A 352 -8.94 -22.54 1.35
CA ASN A 352 -8.25 -21.24 1.18
C ASN A 352 -7.93 -20.93 -0.29
N THR A 353 -7.40 -21.91 -1.03
CA THR A 353 -7.03 -21.76 -2.44
C THR A 353 -8.24 -21.66 -3.36
N VAL A 354 -9.35 -22.31 -2.99
CA VAL A 354 -10.60 -22.39 -3.76
C VAL A 354 -11.43 -21.11 -3.63
N LEU A 355 -11.63 -20.64 -2.40
CA LEU A 355 -12.25 -19.34 -2.11
C LEU A 355 -11.43 -18.24 -2.78
N ALA A 356 -10.11 -18.20 -2.56
CA ALA A 356 -9.26 -17.20 -3.19
C ALA A 356 -9.29 -17.29 -4.73
N GLY A 357 -9.28 -18.50 -5.32
CA GLY A 357 -9.31 -18.70 -6.76
C GLY A 357 -10.60 -18.21 -7.44
N ALA A 358 -11.76 -18.49 -6.84
CA ALA A 358 -13.04 -18.08 -7.41
C ALA A 358 -13.46 -16.63 -7.04
N LEU A 359 -13.08 -16.16 -5.85
CA LEU A 359 -13.19 -14.74 -5.50
C LEU A 359 -12.30 -13.91 -6.42
N THR A 360 -11.05 -14.32 -6.67
CA THR A 360 -10.20 -13.60 -7.64
C THR A 360 -10.73 -13.69 -9.06
N SER A 361 -11.18 -14.84 -9.57
CA SER A 361 -11.64 -14.92 -10.97
C SER A 361 -12.84 -14.01 -11.30
N ILE A 362 -13.71 -13.72 -10.32
CA ILE A 362 -14.87 -12.83 -10.47
C ILE A 362 -14.52 -11.38 -10.13
N LEU A 363 -13.78 -11.15 -9.04
CA LEU A 363 -13.50 -9.81 -8.52
C LEU A 363 -12.25 -9.16 -9.12
N LEU A 364 -11.39 -9.90 -9.84
CA LEU A 364 -10.14 -9.40 -10.42
C LEU A 364 -10.28 -8.04 -11.13
N PRO A 365 -11.32 -7.76 -11.94
CA PRO A 365 -11.47 -6.45 -12.59
C PRO A 365 -11.65 -5.28 -11.62
N VAL A 366 -12.26 -5.52 -10.45
CA VAL A 366 -12.64 -4.47 -9.49
C VAL A 366 -11.63 -4.35 -8.36
N ILE A 367 -11.16 -5.50 -7.86
CA ILE A 367 -10.20 -5.58 -6.76
C ILE A 367 -8.78 -5.26 -7.23
N ASN A 368 -8.44 -5.21 -8.53
CA ASN A 368 -7.03 -4.99 -8.92
C ASN A 368 -6.46 -3.64 -8.43
N GLU A 369 -7.22 -2.54 -8.48
CA GLU A 369 -6.74 -1.25 -7.92
C GLU A 369 -6.59 -1.33 -6.39
N ALA A 370 -7.56 -1.94 -5.68
CA ALA A 370 -7.46 -2.21 -4.25
C ALA A 370 -6.31 -3.19 -3.89
N ARG A 371 -5.94 -4.12 -4.78
CA ARG A 371 -4.87 -5.10 -4.61
C ARG A 371 -3.50 -4.49 -4.90
N ILE A 372 -3.39 -3.60 -5.87
CA ILE A 372 -2.21 -2.76 -6.10
C ILE A 372 -2.01 -1.86 -4.88
N ALA A 373 -3.06 -1.22 -4.36
CA ALA A 373 -3.00 -0.43 -3.13
C ALA A 373 -2.60 -1.28 -1.91
N ALA A 374 -3.18 -2.48 -1.72
CA ALA A 374 -2.83 -3.38 -0.63
C ALA A 374 -1.39 -3.89 -0.71
N ARG A 375 -0.89 -4.22 -1.92
CA ARG A 375 0.52 -4.60 -2.14
C ARG A 375 1.46 -3.41 -1.99
N SER A 376 1.05 -2.21 -2.37
CA SER A 376 1.77 -0.96 -2.13
C SER A 376 1.93 -0.72 -0.64
N ALA A 377 0.84 -0.81 0.12
CA ALA A 377 0.82 -0.70 1.57
C ALA A 377 1.64 -1.81 2.27
N GLN A 378 1.57 -3.06 1.78
CA GLN A 378 2.41 -4.16 2.28
C GLN A 378 3.90 -3.89 2.03
N SER A 379 4.27 -3.40 0.85
CA SER A 379 5.66 -3.03 0.55
C SER A 379 6.15 -1.83 1.37
N THR A 380 5.31 -0.80 1.54
CA THR A 380 5.56 0.31 2.47
C THR A 380 5.75 -0.21 3.90
N ASN A 381 4.96 -1.19 4.34
CA ASN A 381 5.08 -1.81 5.65
C ASN A 381 6.34 -2.70 5.78
N ASN A 382 6.80 -3.34 4.70
CA ASN A 382 8.06 -4.07 4.66
C ASN A 382 9.25 -3.10 4.81
N LEU A 383 9.31 -2.04 4.00
CA LEU A 383 10.29 -0.95 4.15
C LEU A 383 10.25 -0.32 5.55
N LYS A 384 9.06 -0.14 6.13
CA LYS A 384 8.86 0.40 7.48
C LYS A 384 9.46 -0.51 8.54
N GLN A 385 9.20 -1.82 8.47
CA GLN A 385 9.79 -2.81 9.39
C GLN A 385 11.31 -2.89 9.25
N LEU A 386 11.86 -2.91 8.03
CA LEU A 386 13.30 -2.91 7.79
C LEU A 386 13.98 -1.66 8.37
N THR A 387 13.37 -0.48 8.18
CA THR A 387 13.95 0.77 8.71
C THR A 387 13.81 0.86 10.24
N ILE A 388 12.72 0.34 10.83
CA ILE A 388 12.59 0.16 12.29
C ILE A 388 13.66 -0.81 12.83
N ALA A 389 13.94 -1.91 12.14
CA ALA A 389 14.99 -2.85 12.52
C ALA A 389 16.38 -2.20 12.50
N MET A 390 16.67 -1.32 11.53
CA MET A 390 17.90 -0.51 11.53
C MET A 390 17.98 0.48 12.70
N HIS A 391 16.87 1.07 13.13
CA HIS A 391 16.82 1.92 14.33
C HIS A 391 16.99 1.10 15.63
N ASN A 392 16.42 -0.10 15.69
CA ASN A 392 16.61 -1.02 16.82
C ASN A 392 18.07 -1.54 16.90
N PHE A 393 18.70 -1.82 15.76
CA PHE A 393 20.13 -2.07 15.66
C PHE A 393 20.93 -0.88 16.20
N TYR A 394 20.65 0.34 15.72
CA TYR A 394 21.29 1.56 16.21
C TYR A 394 21.14 1.77 17.72
N ALA A 395 19.95 1.50 18.28
CA ALA A 395 19.67 1.65 19.69
C ALA A 395 20.48 0.69 20.59
N THR A 396 20.95 -0.44 20.04
CA THR A 396 21.77 -1.42 20.78
C THR A 396 23.27 -1.28 20.50
N SER A 397 23.67 -0.93 19.27
CA SER A 397 25.08 -0.88 18.83
C SER A 397 25.69 0.54 18.84
N GLY A 398 24.86 1.58 18.80
CA GLY A 398 25.28 2.98 18.71
C GLY A 398 25.82 3.40 17.32
N ALA A 399 25.49 2.64 16.27
CA ALA A 399 25.71 2.95 14.86
C ALA A 399 24.65 2.25 13.99
N LEU A 400 24.40 2.72 12.78
CA LEU A 400 23.61 1.98 11.79
C LEU A 400 24.35 0.70 11.38
N PRO A 401 23.68 -0.33 10.83
CA PRO A 401 24.40 -1.43 10.20
C PRO A 401 25.25 -0.90 9.04
N ALA A 402 26.47 -1.40 8.86
CA ALA A 402 27.19 -1.21 7.60
C ALA A 402 26.65 -2.16 6.52
N GLN A 403 26.92 -1.85 5.26
CA GLN A 403 26.40 -2.56 4.09
C GLN A 403 26.66 -4.08 4.11
N ALA A 404 27.81 -4.49 4.66
CA ALA A 404 28.18 -5.89 4.84
C ALA A 404 29.13 -6.06 6.03
N SER A 405 29.13 -7.24 6.64
CA SER A 405 30.26 -7.71 7.45
C SER A 405 31.45 -8.05 6.56
N THR A 406 32.67 -7.95 7.10
CA THR A 406 33.90 -8.27 6.37
C THR A 406 34.93 -9.02 7.21
N ASP A 407 35.72 -9.86 6.56
CA ASP A 407 36.84 -10.60 7.16
C ASP A 407 38.04 -9.70 7.52
N GLU A 408 39.14 -10.29 8.02
CA GLU A 408 40.36 -9.55 8.35
C GLU A 408 41.04 -8.89 7.13
N ASP A 409 40.79 -9.35 5.90
CA ASP A 409 41.35 -8.78 4.68
C ASP A 409 40.44 -7.74 4.01
N GLY A 410 39.19 -7.62 4.47
CA GLY A 410 38.16 -6.74 3.94
C GLY A 410 37.28 -7.36 2.86
N GLN A 411 37.24 -8.69 2.73
CA GLN A 411 36.28 -9.39 1.86
C GLN A 411 34.89 -9.38 2.50
N LYS A 412 33.84 -9.13 1.71
CA LYS A 412 32.45 -9.16 2.15
C LYS A 412 32.03 -10.58 2.54
N LEU A 413 31.41 -10.72 3.72
CA LEU A 413 30.89 -11.99 4.23
C LEU A 413 29.36 -12.06 4.05
N LEU A 414 28.60 -11.38 4.91
CA LEU A 414 27.13 -11.40 4.93
C LEU A 414 26.54 -9.99 4.78
N SER A 415 25.36 -9.91 4.16
CA SER A 415 24.62 -8.65 4.01
C SER A 415 24.16 -8.07 5.36
N TRP A 416 24.01 -6.74 5.41
CA TRP A 416 23.25 -6.04 6.47
C TRP A 416 21.93 -6.72 6.84
N ARG A 417 21.25 -7.33 5.85
CA ARG A 417 19.98 -8.05 6.00
C ARG A 417 20.06 -9.19 7.01
N VAL A 418 21.15 -9.97 7.00
CA VAL A 418 21.36 -11.08 7.94
C VAL A 418 21.57 -10.53 9.36
N HIS A 419 22.33 -9.44 9.51
CA HIS A 419 22.56 -8.81 10.81
C HIS A 419 21.36 -8.02 11.37
N LEU A 420 20.27 -7.86 10.60
CA LEU A 420 19.00 -7.35 11.10
C LEU A 420 18.02 -8.44 11.59
N LEU A 421 18.28 -9.72 11.32
CA LEU A 421 17.36 -10.82 11.70
C LEU A 421 16.93 -10.81 13.17
N PRO A 422 17.81 -10.59 14.18
CA PRO A 422 17.40 -10.49 15.58
C PRO A 422 16.43 -9.33 15.89
N PHE A 423 16.44 -8.29 15.06
CA PHE A 423 15.58 -7.10 15.16
C PHE A 423 14.29 -7.22 14.33
N LEU A 424 14.15 -8.32 13.59
CA LEU A 424 12.98 -8.72 12.80
C LEU A 424 12.26 -9.95 13.41
N PHE A 425 12.60 -10.32 14.65
CA PHE A 425 12.16 -11.52 15.38
C PHE A 425 12.70 -12.87 14.84
N GLU A 426 13.61 -12.84 13.86
CA GLU A 426 14.21 -14.01 13.20
C GLU A 426 15.50 -14.49 13.90
N ALA A 427 15.52 -14.49 15.24
CA ALA A 427 16.70 -14.84 16.03
C ALA A 427 17.15 -16.29 15.80
N ASP A 428 16.21 -17.24 15.75
CA ASP A 428 16.45 -18.66 15.49
C ASP A 428 17.05 -18.91 14.09
N LEU A 429 16.82 -18.01 13.13
CA LEU A 429 17.47 -18.04 11.81
C LEU A 429 18.87 -17.39 11.86
N TYR A 430 19.05 -16.31 12.62
CA TYR A 430 20.36 -15.68 12.81
C TYR A 430 21.37 -16.66 13.45
N GLU A 431 20.96 -17.43 14.46
CA GLU A 431 21.83 -18.43 15.11
C GLU A 431 22.23 -19.60 14.20
N GLN A 432 21.60 -19.78 13.03
CA GLN A 432 22.00 -20.78 12.04
C GLN A 432 23.16 -20.32 11.14
N PHE A 433 23.39 -19.01 10.97
CA PHE A 433 24.44 -18.49 10.09
C PHE A 433 25.83 -18.62 10.72
N HIS A 434 26.80 -19.06 9.92
CA HIS A 434 28.22 -18.92 10.26
C HIS A 434 28.65 -17.49 9.88
N LEU A 435 28.74 -16.62 10.89
CA LEU A 435 28.97 -15.17 10.71
C LEU A 435 30.41 -14.81 10.26
N ASP A 436 31.32 -15.76 10.35
CA ASP A 436 32.71 -15.72 9.87
C ASP A 436 32.88 -16.35 8.47
N GLU A 437 31.82 -16.91 7.89
CA GLU A 437 31.79 -17.45 6.52
C GLU A 437 31.01 -16.53 5.56
N PRO A 438 31.33 -16.52 4.25
CA PRO A 438 30.57 -15.75 3.27
C PRO A 438 29.17 -16.33 3.02
N TRP A 439 28.29 -15.50 2.47
CA TRP A 439 26.89 -15.82 2.13
C TRP A 439 26.71 -17.06 1.22
N ASP A 440 27.71 -17.36 0.38
CA ASP A 440 27.75 -18.46 -0.59
C ASP A 440 28.60 -19.66 -0.13
N SER A 441 28.94 -19.75 1.16
CA SER A 441 29.63 -20.92 1.70
C SER A 441 28.78 -22.19 1.60
N ASP A 442 29.45 -23.35 1.64
CA ASP A 442 28.79 -24.68 1.70
C ASP A 442 27.78 -24.78 2.85
N HIS A 443 27.89 -23.97 3.90
CA HIS A 443 26.92 -23.88 4.99
C HIS A 443 25.86 -22.80 4.73
N ASN A 444 26.26 -21.53 4.64
CA ASN A 444 25.35 -20.38 4.58
C ASN A 444 24.45 -20.38 3.35
N MET A 445 24.91 -20.89 2.20
CA MET A 445 24.10 -20.97 0.98
C MET A 445 22.82 -21.81 1.16
N LYS A 446 22.79 -22.74 2.11
CA LYS A 446 21.60 -23.56 2.44
C LYS A 446 20.50 -22.76 3.16
N LEU A 447 20.85 -21.62 3.75
CA LEU A 447 19.92 -20.77 4.50
C LEU A 447 19.21 -19.74 3.60
N ILE A 448 19.65 -19.59 2.34
CA ILE A 448 19.04 -18.68 1.37
C ILE A 448 17.55 -18.97 1.18
N SER A 449 17.15 -20.24 1.18
CA SER A 449 15.74 -20.65 1.05
C SER A 449 14.84 -20.32 2.25
N GLN A 450 15.42 -19.88 3.38
CA GLN A 450 14.71 -19.43 4.58
C GLN A 450 14.53 -17.90 4.59
N MET A 451 14.35 -17.25 3.42
CA MET A 451 14.19 -15.80 3.34
C MET A 451 12.92 -15.31 4.08
N PRO A 452 13.04 -14.42 5.09
CA PRO A 452 11.86 -13.84 5.74
C PRO A 452 11.02 -12.98 4.79
N ASP A 453 9.70 -13.07 4.89
CA ASP A 453 8.72 -12.39 4.01
C ASP A 453 8.92 -10.87 3.92
N VAL A 454 9.43 -10.25 4.98
CA VAL A 454 9.72 -8.80 5.05
C VAL A 454 10.76 -8.34 4.01
N PHE A 455 11.61 -9.24 3.52
CA PHE A 455 12.55 -8.94 2.44
C PHE A 455 11.94 -9.08 1.03
N ARG A 456 10.73 -9.63 0.88
CA ARG A 456 10.10 -9.80 -0.45
C ARG A 456 9.15 -8.65 -0.76
N ASP A 457 9.32 -8.04 -1.93
CA ASP A 457 8.32 -7.17 -2.51
C ASP A 457 7.15 -8.00 -3.10
N PRO A 458 5.88 -7.67 -2.78
CA PRO A 458 4.71 -8.47 -3.15
C PRO A 458 4.23 -8.26 -4.61
N ASN A 459 4.90 -7.42 -5.39
CA ASN A 459 4.73 -7.27 -6.85
C ASN A 459 5.96 -7.76 -7.65
N SER A 460 7.13 -7.92 -7.03
CA SER A 460 8.40 -8.30 -7.68
C SER A 460 8.33 -9.65 -8.38
N GLN A 461 8.85 -9.66 -9.61
CA GLN A 461 9.05 -10.86 -10.44
C GLN A 461 10.52 -11.34 -10.41
N ALA A 462 11.35 -10.80 -9.51
CA ALA A 462 12.71 -11.28 -9.28
C ALA A 462 12.72 -12.77 -8.88
N PRO A 463 13.83 -13.51 -9.09
CA PRO A 463 13.91 -14.93 -8.76
C PRO A 463 13.59 -15.25 -7.29
N GLU A 464 13.34 -16.53 -6.99
CA GLU A 464 13.12 -16.96 -5.61
C GLU A 464 14.30 -16.57 -4.71
N PHE A 465 13.97 -16.20 -3.46
CA PHE A 465 14.94 -15.76 -2.44
C PHE A 465 15.75 -14.50 -2.81
N HIS A 466 15.34 -13.77 -3.85
CA HIS A 466 15.87 -12.46 -4.19
C HIS A 466 14.99 -11.34 -3.63
N THR A 467 15.65 -10.26 -3.22
CA THR A 467 15.05 -9.04 -2.67
C THR A 467 15.36 -7.82 -3.54
N THR A 468 14.42 -6.88 -3.57
CA THR A 468 14.50 -5.59 -4.26
C THR A 468 14.63 -4.42 -3.30
N TYR A 469 14.60 -4.69 -1.99
CA TYR A 469 14.85 -3.71 -0.94
C TYR A 469 16.36 -3.57 -0.73
N LEU A 470 16.95 -2.61 -1.43
CA LEU A 470 18.40 -2.35 -1.45
C LEU A 470 18.74 -1.10 -0.64
N VAL A 471 19.94 -1.03 -0.09
CA VAL A 471 20.47 0.25 0.42
C VAL A 471 21.19 1.00 -0.72
N PRO A 472 21.12 2.34 -0.81
CA PRO A 472 21.97 3.12 -1.70
C PRO A 472 23.42 3.12 -1.22
N VAL A 473 24.34 2.65 -2.07
CA VAL A 473 25.78 2.54 -1.75
C VAL A 473 26.58 3.53 -2.59
N GLY A 474 27.40 4.33 -1.90
CA GLY A 474 28.31 5.27 -2.54
C GLY A 474 29.06 6.14 -1.54
N GLN A 475 30.01 6.94 -2.02
CA GLN A 475 30.70 7.93 -1.18
C GLN A 475 29.71 9.01 -0.72
N ASN A 476 29.80 9.45 0.55
CA ASN A 476 28.89 10.45 1.13
C ASN A 476 27.41 10.03 1.23
N MET A 477 27.11 8.73 1.09
CA MET A 477 25.77 8.18 1.27
C MET A 477 25.58 7.61 2.68
N ALA A 478 24.36 7.19 3.01
CA ALA A 478 24.06 6.55 4.29
C ALA A 478 24.82 5.23 4.49
N PHE A 479 25.11 4.52 3.40
CA PHE A 479 25.91 3.30 3.36
C PHE A 479 27.11 3.51 2.44
N GLU A 480 28.30 3.45 3.02
CA GLU A 480 29.56 3.51 2.26
C GLU A 480 30.11 2.08 2.09
N PRO A 481 30.81 1.77 0.98
CA PRO A 481 31.34 0.43 0.75
C PRO A 481 32.37 0.05 1.83
N PRO A 482 32.45 -1.23 2.24
CA PRO A 482 33.39 -1.68 3.27
C PRO A 482 34.86 -1.33 2.95
N THR A 483 35.64 -1.13 4.01
CA THR A 483 37.06 -0.73 3.89
C THR A 483 37.95 -1.70 4.68
N LYS A 484 39.27 -1.67 4.48
CA LYS A 484 40.21 -2.48 5.28
C LYS A 484 40.26 -2.08 6.78
N GLN A 485 39.44 -1.11 7.20
CA GLN A 485 39.23 -0.70 8.58
C GLN A 485 37.92 -1.24 9.21
N THR A 486 36.93 -1.75 8.44
CA THR A 486 35.64 -2.25 8.96
C THR A 486 35.73 -3.68 9.52
N LYS A 487 36.67 -3.92 10.43
CA LYS A 487 37.06 -5.27 10.89
C LYS A 487 36.20 -5.81 12.05
N GLU A 488 34.89 -5.95 11.85
CA GLU A 488 33.97 -6.43 12.88
C GLU A 488 32.93 -7.43 12.33
N VAL A 489 32.70 -8.51 13.08
CA VAL A 489 31.71 -9.57 12.77
C VAL A 489 30.27 -9.03 12.82
N VAL A 490 30.04 -7.99 13.61
CA VAL A 490 28.82 -7.17 13.57
C VAL A 490 29.17 -5.89 12.79
N PRO A 491 28.58 -5.64 11.61
CA PRO A 491 28.97 -4.52 10.77
C PRO A 491 28.49 -3.18 11.35
N LEU A 492 29.37 -2.42 12.00
CA LEU A 492 29.07 -1.06 12.46
C LEU A 492 29.33 -0.03 11.35
N GLY A 493 28.27 0.63 10.91
CA GLY A 493 28.26 1.69 9.89
C GLY A 493 28.30 3.09 10.48
N LEU A 494 27.56 4.01 9.86
CA LEU A 494 27.56 5.42 10.24
C LEU A 494 26.69 5.69 11.48
N LYS A 495 27.06 6.74 12.23
CA LYS A 495 26.25 7.25 13.36
C LYS A 495 25.38 8.40 12.91
N PHE A 496 24.27 8.69 13.61
CA PHE A 496 23.34 9.76 13.21
C PHE A 496 24.02 11.15 13.12
N GLN A 497 25.13 11.39 13.85
CA GLN A 497 25.90 12.64 13.74
C GLN A 497 26.69 12.79 12.42
N ALA A 498 26.74 11.75 11.57
CA ALA A 498 27.35 11.79 10.24
C ALA A 498 26.40 12.31 9.13
N PHE A 499 25.12 12.50 9.47
CA PHE A 499 24.08 13.01 8.58
C PHE A 499 23.92 14.51 8.86
N THR A 500 24.79 15.34 8.28
CA THR A 500 24.84 16.78 8.57
C THR A 500 23.69 17.57 7.96
N ASP A 501 23.06 17.01 6.93
CA ASP A 501 22.02 17.69 6.16
C ASP A 501 20.61 17.38 6.70
N GLY A 502 20.48 16.33 7.52
CA GLY A 502 19.23 15.85 8.11
C GLY A 502 19.02 14.36 7.84
N ILE A 503 18.82 13.56 8.89
CA ILE A 503 18.54 12.12 8.71
C ILE A 503 17.12 11.87 8.15
N SER A 504 16.19 12.81 8.36
CA SER A 504 14.88 12.89 7.69
C SER A 504 14.94 13.30 6.21
N ASP A 505 16.09 13.80 5.74
CA ASP A 505 16.32 14.22 4.36
C ASP A 505 17.18 13.21 3.57
N THR A 506 17.57 12.08 4.20
CA THR A 506 18.44 11.06 3.59
C THR A 506 17.69 9.74 3.38
N ILE A 507 17.69 9.21 2.16
CA ILE A 507 17.22 7.86 1.83
C ILE A 507 18.21 6.83 2.35
N MET A 508 17.70 5.82 3.04
CA MET A 508 18.45 4.67 3.51
C MET A 508 18.07 3.36 2.82
N LEU A 509 16.83 3.18 2.39
CA LEU A 509 16.39 2.04 1.57
C LEU A 509 15.69 2.51 0.31
N VAL A 510 15.83 1.75 -0.77
CA VAL A 510 15.07 1.88 -2.02
C VAL A 510 14.43 0.55 -2.37
N ASN A 511 13.23 0.60 -2.96
CA ASN A 511 12.66 -0.54 -3.66
C ASN A 511 13.05 -0.47 -5.14
N ALA A 512 14.22 -1.01 -5.47
CA ALA A 512 14.78 -1.03 -6.83
C ALA A 512 13.99 -1.95 -7.77
N ASP A 513 14.23 -1.89 -9.08
CA ASP A 513 13.60 -2.79 -10.05
C ASP A 513 14.12 -4.24 -9.98
N ASP A 514 13.48 -5.14 -10.74
CA ASP A 514 13.77 -6.58 -10.68
C ASP A 514 15.11 -6.95 -11.35
N GLU A 515 15.75 -6.02 -12.08
CA GLU A 515 17.08 -6.24 -12.69
C GLU A 515 18.22 -6.04 -11.67
N ALA A 516 18.01 -5.20 -10.64
CA ALA A 516 18.95 -5.04 -9.53
C ALA A 516 18.75 -6.03 -8.36
N ALA A 517 17.78 -6.93 -8.46
CA ALA A 517 17.45 -7.83 -7.35
C ALA A 517 18.59 -8.81 -7.02
N VAL A 518 18.89 -8.97 -5.73
CA VAL A 518 19.99 -9.82 -5.23
C VAL A 518 19.47 -10.93 -4.30
N PRO A 519 20.15 -12.08 -4.18
CA PRO A 519 19.86 -13.05 -3.12
C PRO A 519 19.97 -12.36 -1.75
N TRP A 520 18.99 -12.51 -0.87
CA TRP A 520 18.88 -11.66 0.33
C TRP A 520 20.06 -11.78 1.33
N THR A 521 20.80 -12.89 1.33
CA THR A 521 22.02 -13.04 2.16
C THR A 521 23.23 -12.35 1.55
N LYS A 522 23.21 -12.11 0.23
CA LYS A 522 24.34 -11.61 -0.55
C LYS A 522 24.66 -10.17 -0.15
N PRO A 523 25.93 -9.85 0.18
CA PRO A 523 26.36 -8.51 0.55
C PRO A 523 26.47 -7.56 -0.65
N ASP A 524 25.53 -7.59 -1.59
CA ASP A 524 25.40 -6.62 -2.69
C ASP A 524 24.11 -5.79 -2.53
N ASP A 525 24.15 -4.58 -3.09
CA ASP A 525 23.18 -3.50 -2.90
C ASP A 525 23.30 -2.51 -4.07
N LEU A 526 22.50 -1.43 -4.09
CA LEU A 526 22.46 -0.51 -5.22
C LEU A 526 23.66 0.46 -5.23
N GLU A 527 24.65 0.20 -6.08
CA GLU A 527 25.70 1.19 -6.37
C GLU A 527 25.11 2.38 -7.16
N VAL A 528 25.11 3.57 -6.56
CA VAL A 528 24.49 4.77 -7.15
C VAL A 528 25.51 5.60 -7.92
N ASP A 529 25.39 5.61 -9.25
CA ASP A 529 26.05 6.62 -10.09
C ASP A 529 25.31 7.97 -9.97
N LEU A 530 25.97 8.96 -9.38
CA LEU A 530 25.43 10.32 -9.28
C LEU A 530 25.17 10.99 -10.65
N GLN A 531 25.78 10.52 -11.75
CA GLN A 531 25.47 11.00 -13.10
C GLN A 531 24.21 10.36 -13.69
N ASN A 532 23.79 9.19 -13.18
CA ASN A 532 22.64 8.42 -13.66
C ASN A 532 21.82 7.83 -12.48
N VAL A 533 21.40 8.68 -11.54
CA VAL A 533 20.71 8.27 -10.29
C VAL A 533 19.37 7.55 -10.48
N TRP A 534 18.86 7.44 -11.71
CA TRP A 534 17.64 6.69 -12.03
C TRP A 534 17.92 5.24 -12.47
N ASN A 535 19.20 4.83 -12.53
CA ASN A 535 19.59 3.46 -12.83
C ASN A 535 18.98 2.48 -11.80
N HIS A 536 18.28 1.47 -12.27
CA HIS A 536 17.50 0.51 -11.48
C HIS A 536 16.38 1.10 -10.58
N LEU A 537 15.99 2.36 -10.80
CA LEU A 537 15.03 3.09 -9.95
C LEU A 537 13.85 3.69 -10.73
N ASN A 538 13.75 3.42 -12.04
CA ASN A 538 12.67 3.88 -12.91
C ASN A 538 11.63 2.78 -13.25
N GLY A 539 11.91 1.51 -12.92
CA GLY A 539 10.98 0.38 -13.03
C GLY A 539 9.94 0.34 -11.91
N PHE A 540 9.16 1.42 -11.72
CA PHE A 540 8.21 1.56 -10.62
C PHE A 540 7.14 0.45 -10.62
N ARG A 541 7.02 -0.31 -9.52
CA ARG A 541 5.95 -1.33 -9.30
C ARG A 541 4.65 -0.74 -8.72
N TYR A 542 4.65 0.56 -8.45
CA TYR A 542 3.63 1.34 -7.74
C TYR A 542 3.58 2.77 -8.31
N ASP A 543 2.84 3.68 -7.68
CA ASP A 543 2.63 5.07 -8.11
C ASP A 543 3.90 5.97 -8.06
N GLY A 544 5.06 5.39 -7.72
CA GLY A 544 6.36 6.03 -7.67
C GLY A 544 7.45 5.10 -7.09
N LEU A 545 8.63 5.65 -6.81
CA LEU A 545 9.70 4.93 -6.12
C LEU A 545 9.43 4.94 -4.61
N GLN A 546 9.22 3.78 -4.02
CA GLN A 546 9.14 3.65 -2.56
C GLN A 546 10.54 3.68 -1.95
N VAL A 547 10.73 4.53 -0.94
CA VAL A 547 12.00 4.75 -0.23
C VAL A 547 11.80 4.72 1.28
N GLY A 548 12.73 4.07 1.99
CA GLY A 548 12.87 4.19 3.44
C GLY A 548 13.81 5.35 3.77
N ILE A 549 13.33 6.31 4.56
CA ILE A 549 14.07 7.51 4.98
C ILE A 549 14.76 7.24 6.33
N GLY A 550 15.91 7.85 6.55
CA GLY A 550 16.76 7.54 7.71
C GLY A 550 16.17 7.86 9.08
N ASP A 551 15.08 8.64 9.17
CA ASP A 551 14.32 8.84 10.41
C ASP A 551 13.30 7.72 10.72
N GLY A 552 13.20 6.72 9.85
CA GLY A 552 12.23 5.63 9.98
C GLY A 552 10.91 5.88 9.27
N SER A 553 10.70 7.00 8.59
CA SER A 553 9.57 7.20 7.67
C SER A 553 9.77 6.44 6.35
N VAL A 554 8.68 6.27 5.60
CA VAL A 554 8.69 5.66 4.25
C VAL A 554 7.89 6.58 3.35
N GLN A 555 8.43 6.88 2.17
CA GLN A 555 7.83 7.81 1.21
C GLN A 555 7.73 7.18 -0.18
N THR A 556 6.79 7.64 -1.00
CA THR A 556 6.68 7.27 -2.41
C THR A 556 7.03 8.48 -3.27
N LEU A 557 8.27 8.52 -3.78
CA LEU A 557 8.76 9.61 -4.63
C LEU A 557 8.09 9.51 -6.02
N PRO A 558 7.35 10.53 -6.47
CA PRO A 558 6.57 10.41 -7.70
C PRO A 558 7.47 10.37 -8.95
N PRO A 559 7.04 9.76 -10.08
CA PRO A 559 7.84 9.65 -11.31
C PRO A 559 8.32 10.97 -11.93
N LYS A 560 7.73 12.11 -11.51
CA LYS A 560 8.14 13.47 -11.90
C LYS A 560 9.29 14.05 -11.07
N THR A 561 9.84 13.30 -10.12
CA THR A 561 10.97 13.72 -9.27
C THR A 561 12.19 14.02 -10.15
N THR A 562 12.89 15.13 -9.90
CA THR A 562 14.08 15.47 -10.71
C THR A 562 15.29 14.66 -10.27
N ALA A 563 16.19 14.36 -11.21
CA ALA A 563 17.47 13.70 -10.89
C ALA A 563 18.25 14.47 -9.81
N THR A 564 18.21 15.81 -9.81
CA THR A 564 18.88 16.64 -8.80
C THR A 564 18.21 16.60 -7.42
N ALA A 565 16.90 16.37 -7.33
CA ALA A 565 16.27 16.09 -6.04
C ALA A 565 16.72 14.72 -5.51
N LEU A 566 16.72 13.68 -6.36
CA LEU A 566 17.15 12.34 -5.97
C LEU A 566 18.65 12.25 -5.61
N GLN A 567 19.52 12.99 -6.33
CA GLN A 567 20.94 13.15 -6.00
C GLN A 567 21.19 13.69 -4.59
N ARG A 568 20.37 14.64 -4.12
CA ARG A 568 20.46 15.18 -2.75
C ARG A 568 19.99 14.16 -1.74
N LEU A 569 18.83 13.56 -1.96
CA LEU A 569 18.24 12.58 -1.05
C LEU A 569 19.12 11.33 -0.84
N PHE A 570 20.06 11.01 -1.73
CA PHE A 570 21.07 9.94 -1.49
C PHE A 570 22.31 10.38 -0.70
N GLN A 571 22.61 11.68 -0.63
CA GLN A 571 23.77 12.19 0.08
C GLN A 571 23.38 12.67 1.49
N ARG A 572 24.27 12.47 2.47
CA ARG A 572 24.02 12.82 3.88
C ARG A 572 24.69 14.12 4.34
N ASN A 573 25.55 14.70 3.50
CA ASN A 573 26.50 15.77 3.84
C ASN A 573 26.97 16.64 2.65
N ASP A 574 26.13 16.86 1.63
CA ASP A 574 26.40 17.77 0.52
C ASP A 574 26.07 19.26 0.83
N GLN A 575 25.47 19.51 2.01
CA GLN A 575 25.09 20.82 2.56
C GLN A 575 23.98 21.54 1.78
N GLN A 576 23.21 20.81 0.97
CA GLN A 576 22.02 21.29 0.27
C GLN A 576 20.81 20.45 0.69
N ALA A 577 20.27 20.80 1.87
CA ALA A 577 19.03 20.23 2.42
C ALA A 577 17.89 20.13 1.39
N GLY A 578 16.93 19.24 1.67
CA GLY A 578 15.99 18.64 0.73
C GLY A 578 15.16 19.60 -0.16
N PRO A 579 14.41 19.05 -1.13
CA PRO A 579 13.51 19.85 -1.96
C PRO A 579 12.55 20.64 -1.07
N ALA A 580 12.50 21.96 -1.24
CA ALA A 580 11.51 22.79 -0.56
C ALA A 580 10.10 22.40 -1.06
N ASN A 581 9.25 22.00 -0.13
CA ASN A 581 7.85 21.57 -0.34
C ASN A 581 7.02 22.59 -1.15
#